data_AF-A0A2N5JNQ5-F1
#
_entry.id   AF-A0A2N5JNQ5-F1
#
_cell.length_a   1.000
_cell.length_b   1.000
_cell.length_c   1.000
_cell.angle_alpha   90.00
_cell.angle_beta   90.00
_cell.angle_gamma   90.00
#
_symmetry.space_group_name_H-M   'P 1'
#
loop_
_entity.id
_entity.type
_entity.pdbx_description
1 polymer ?
#
loop_
_entity_poly.entity_id
_entity_poly.type
_entity_poly.pdbx_seq_one_letter_code
_entity_poly.pdbx_strand_id
1 'polypeptide(L)'
;MIHGLTLEKEQLTEALLALRALAQCHREDPKALLNILRQLEACHRDITDRYLLPALPNTRHALFDLLKEMEEKGGWPYIPRLQLRQIIEQLSE
;
A
#
# COMPACT_ATOMS: atom_id res chain seq x y z
N MET A 1 -19.32 12.86 -14.84
CA MET A 1 -18.16 11.98 -14.60
C MET A 1 -17.14 12.55 -13.62
N ILE A 2 -16.94 13.88 -13.50
CA ILE A 2 -15.95 14.48 -12.59
C ILE A 2 -16.24 14.21 -11.09
N HIS A 3 -17.52 14.19 -10.67
CA HIS A 3 -17.89 13.96 -9.26
C HIS A 3 -17.58 12.54 -8.73
N GLY A 4 -17.52 11.51 -9.59
CA GLY A 4 -17.24 10.13 -9.17
C GLY A 4 -15.79 9.92 -8.76
N LEU A 5 -14.85 10.47 -9.54
CA LEU A 5 -13.41 10.39 -9.27
C LEU A 5 -13.02 11.18 -8.00
N THR A 6 -13.75 12.25 -7.68
CA THR A 6 -13.56 13.01 -6.44
C THR A 6 -13.98 12.20 -5.22
N LEU A 7 -15.11 11.51 -5.29
CA LEU A 7 -15.63 10.69 -4.19
C LEU A 7 -14.72 9.49 -3.88
N GLU A 8 -14.22 8.79 -4.90
CA GLU A 8 -13.28 7.67 -4.72
C GLU A 8 -11.98 8.13 -4.04
N LYS A 9 -11.46 9.29 -4.44
CA LYS A 9 -10.25 9.87 -3.86
C LYS A 9 -10.46 10.29 -2.41
N GLU A 10 -11.63 10.83 -2.07
CA GLU A 10 -12.00 11.20 -0.70
C GLU A 10 -12.10 9.98 0.21
N GLN A 11 -12.77 8.91 -0.24
CA GLN A 11 -12.89 7.66 0.51
C GLN A 11 -11.54 7.01 0.81
N LEU A 12 -10.65 6.96 -0.18
CA LEU A 12 -9.29 6.46 0.04
C LEU A 12 -8.51 7.33 1.03
N THR A 13 -8.65 8.65 0.92
CA THR A 13 -8.01 9.59 1.85
C THR A 13 -8.50 9.38 3.28
N GLU A 14 -9.81 9.20 3.47
CA GLU A 14 -10.42 8.95 4.76
C GLU A 14 -9.95 7.63 5.38
N ALA A 15 -9.89 6.55 4.59
CA ALA A 15 -9.35 5.26 5.03
C ALA A 15 -7.87 5.36 5.47
N LEU A 16 -7.06 6.10 4.72
CA LEU A 16 -5.65 6.33 5.06
C LEU A 16 -5.48 7.18 6.33
N LEU A 17 -6.37 8.17 6.54
CA LEU A 17 -6.37 8.97 7.78
C LEU A 17 -6.74 8.12 8.99
N ALA A 18 -7.78 7.29 8.89
CA ALA A 18 -8.20 6.39 9.97
C ALA A 18 -7.08 5.40 10.34
N LEU A 19 -6.39 4.84 9.34
CA LEU A 19 -5.25 3.94 9.55
C LEU A 19 -4.08 4.63 10.26
N ARG A 20 -3.76 5.87 9.87
CA ARG A 20 -2.71 6.66 10.55
C ARG A 20 -3.09 7.01 11.98
N ALA A 21 -4.35 7.35 12.22
CA ALA A 21 -4.85 7.60 13.58
C ALA A 21 -4.72 6.34 14.45
N LEU A 22 -5.06 5.16 13.93
CA LEU A 22 -4.89 3.89 14.61
C LEU A 22 -3.41 3.62 14.96
N ALA A 23 -2.49 3.84 14.01
CA ALA A 23 -1.06 3.71 14.27
C ALA A 23 -0.58 4.70 15.35
N GLN A 24 -1.06 5.94 15.33
CA GLN A 24 -0.73 6.96 16.32
C GLN A 24 -1.19 6.58 17.73
N CYS A 25 -2.36 5.95 17.86
CA CYS A 25 -2.86 5.43 19.15
C CYS A 25 -1.97 4.33 19.74
N HIS A 26 -1.27 3.58 18.88
CA HIS A 26 -0.40 2.46 19.27
C HIS A 26 1.10 2.78 19.17
N ARG A 27 1.49 4.06 19.08
CA ARG A 27 2.89 4.48 18.79
C ARG A 27 3.94 3.94 19.78
N GLU A 28 3.54 3.58 21.00
CA GLU A 28 4.40 3.04 22.06
C GLU A 28 4.28 1.51 22.22
N ASP A 29 3.50 0.84 21.35
CA ASP A 29 3.32 -0.61 21.31
C ASP A 29 3.82 -1.19 19.96
N PRO A 30 5.09 -1.61 19.89
CA PRO A 30 5.66 -2.19 18.68
C PRO A 30 4.93 -3.42 18.17
N LYS A 31 4.30 -4.23 19.05
CA LYS A 31 3.56 -5.43 18.64
C LYS A 31 2.26 -5.04 17.94
N ALA A 32 1.54 -4.05 18.47
CA ALA A 32 0.35 -3.52 17.84
C ALA A 32 0.67 -2.87 16.47
N LEU A 33 1.75 -2.09 16.37
CA LEU A 33 2.21 -1.51 15.10
C LEU A 33 2.57 -2.59 14.07
N LEU A 34 3.30 -3.63 14.48
CA LEU A 34 3.61 -4.78 13.61
C LEU A 34 2.34 -5.51 13.16
N ASN A 35 1.33 -5.63 14.02
CA ASN A 35 0.05 -6.21 13.64
C ASN A 35 -0.65 -5.38 12.56
N ILE A 36 -0.69 -4.05 12.71
CA ILE A 36 -1.24 -3.13 11.70
C ILE A 36 -0.52 -3.32 10.35
N LEU A 37 0.82 -3.35 10.36
CA LEU A 37 1.61 -3.55 9.14
C LEU A 37 1.35 -4.89 8.46
N ARG A 38 1.21 -5.98 9.23
CA ARG A 38 0.87 -7.31 8.67
C ARG A 38 -0.51 -7.34 8.04
N GLN A 39 -1.49 -6.68 8.65
CA GLN A 39 -2.84 -6.59 8.10
C GLN A 39 -2.87 -5.77 6.80
N LEU A 40 -2.08 -4.69 6.72
CA LEU A 40 -1.90 -3.95 5.47
C LEU A 40 -1.25 -4.79 4.39
N GLU A 41 -0.27 -5.62 4.74
CA GLU A 41 0.34 -6.55 3.79
C GLU A 41 -0.65 -7.59 3.29
N ALA A 42 -1.48 -8.16 4.17
CA ALA A 42 -2.53 -9.08 3.78
C ALA A 42 -3.55 -8.43 2.84
N CYS A 43 -4.02 -7.22 3.17
CA CYS A 43 -4.97 -6.45 2.35
C CYS A 43 -4.38 -6.15 0.96
N HIS A 44 -3.13 -5.70 0.90
CA HIS A 44 -2.45 -5.44 -0.37
C HIS A 44 -2.32 -6.69 -1.23
N ARG A 45 -1.92 -7.84 -0.65
CA ARG A 45 -1.85 -9.11 -1.38
C ARG A 45 -3.23 -9.49 -1.92
N ASP A 46 -4.28 -9.35 -1.11
CA ASP A 46 -5.65 -9.64 -1.55
C ASP A 46 -6.08 -8.75 -2.73
N ILE A 47 -5.81 -7.45 -2.64
CA ILE A 47 -6.05 -6.49 -3.74
C ILE A 47 -5.28 -6.91 -5.00
N THR A 48 -4.01 -7.29 -4.85
CA THR A 48 -3.15 -7.69 -5.96
C THR A 48 -3.68 -8.95 -6.63
N ASP A 49 -3.89 -10.01 -5.86
CA ASP A 49 -4.20 -11.34 -6.38
C ASP A 49 -5.62 -11.42 -6.93
N ARG A 50 -6.59 -10.80 -6.25
CA ARG A 50 -8.01 -10.95 -6.60
C ARG A 50 -8.54 -9.86 -7.52
N TYR A 51 -7.90 -8.68 -7.56
CA TYR A 51 -8.45 -7.54 -8.31
C TYR A 51 -7.46 -7.00 -9.34
N LEU A 52 -6.19 -6.76 -8.99
CA LEU A 52 -5.21 -6.23 -9.94
C LEU A 52 -4.84 -7.24 -11.02
N LEU A 53 -4.42 -8.45 -10.65
CA LEU A 53 -3.99 -9.47 -11.61
C LEU A 53 -5.12 -9.83 -12.61
N PRO A 54 -6.38 -10.04 -12.20
CA PRO A 54 -7.48 -10.28 -13.14
C PRO A 54 -7.86 -9.06 -13.99
N ALA A 55 -7.58 -7.84 -13.52
CA ALA A 55 -7.83 -6.61 -14.26
C ALA A 55 -6.70 -6.23 -15.22
N LEU A 56 -5.61 -7.00 -15.27
CA LEU A 56 -4.50 -6.72 -16.18
C LEU A 56 -4.95 -6.78 -17.65
N PRO A 57 -4.43 -5.88 -18.49
CA PRO A 57 -4.75 -5.91 -19.91
C PRO A 57 -4.32 -7.23 -20.56
N ASN A 58 -5.18 -7.78 -21.41
CA ASN A 58 -4.94 -9.01 -22.16
C ASN A 58 -4.17 -8.81 -23.48
N THR A 59 -3.73 -7.58 -23.76
CA THR A 59 -2.89 -7.27 -24.93
C THR A 59 -1.52 -6.74 -24.50
N ARG A 60 -0.49 -7.10 -25.25
CA ARG A 60 0.90 -6.71 -24.97
C ARG A 60 1.09 -5.19 -24.95
N HIS A 61 0.43 -4.46 -25.85
CA HIS A 61 0.54 -3.00 -25.92
C HIS A 61 -0.08 -2.33 -24.68
N ALA A 62 -1.32 -2.67 -24.35
CA ALA A 62 -1.98 -2.09 -23.17
C ALA A 62 -1.28 -2.48 -21.86
N LEU A 63 -0.72 -3.70 -21.79
CA LEU A 63 0.11 -4.11 -20.65
C LEU A 63 1.39 -3.27 -20.58
N PHE A 64 2.06 -3.04 -21.71
CA PHE A 64 3.27 -2.20 -21.76
C PHE A 64 2.97 -0.76 -21.32
N ASP A 65 1.86 -0.17 -21.79
CA ASP A 65 1.45 1.19 -21.42
C ASP A 65 1.17 1.29 -19.91
N LEU A 66 0.48 0.30 -19.35
CA LEU A 66 0.23 0.20 -17.90
C LEU A 66 1.53 0.10 -17.11
N LEU A 67 2.45 -0.78 -17.52
CA LEU A 67 3.75 -0.97 -16.86
C LEU A 67 4.59 0.32 -16.89
N LYS A 68 4.62 1.00 -18.04
CA LYS A 68 5.33 2.26 -18.20
C LYS A 68 4.77 3.35 -17.28
N GLU A 69 3.44 3.46 -17.19
CA GLU A 69 2.78 4.40 -16.27
C GLU A 69 3.11 4.09 -14.80
N MET A 70 3.15 2.80 -14.43
CA MET A 70 3.53 2.35 -13.09
C MET A 70 4.98 2.71 -12.76
N GLU A 71 5.91 2.55 -13.70
CA GLU A 71 7.32 2.93 -13.52
C GLU A 71 7.49 4.45 -13.36
N GLU A 72 6.80 5.25 -14.18
CA GLU A 72 6.87 6.72 -14.15
C GLU A 72 6.30 7.33 -12.86
N LYS A 73 5.34 6.67 -12.21
CA LYS A 73 4.65 7.19 -11.01
C LYS A 73 5.18 6.64 -9.67
N GLY A 74 6.15 5.72 -9.67
CA GLY A 74 6.79 5.26 -8.42
C GLY A 74 6.86 3.75 -8.19
N GLY A 75 6.74 2.93 -9.23
CA GLY A 75 7.08 1.51 -9.22
C GLY A 75 5.97 0.56 -8.76
N TRP A 76 6.18 -0.73 -9.04
CA TRP A 76 5.30 -1.86 -8.69
C TRP A 76 4.89 -1.79 -7.21
N PRO A 77 3.67 -2.25 -6.82
CA PRO A 77 3.24 -2.28 -5.42
C PRO A 77 4.23 -3.09 -4.56
N TYR A 78 5.22 -2.40 -4.00
CA TYR A 78 6.24 -2.98 -3.14
C TYR A 78 5.87 -2.55 -1.73
N ILE A 79 5.44 -3.50 -0.90
CA ILE A 79 5.35 -3.25 0.53
C ILE A 79 6.76 -3.45 1.08
N PRO A 80 7.46 -2.37 1.48
CA PRO A 80 8.76 -2.52 2.09
C PRO A 80 8.60 -3.35 3.37
N ARG A 81 9.24 -4.53 3.41
CA ARG A 81 9.46 -5.25 4.66
C ARG A 81 10.49 -4.47 5.46
N LEU A 82 10.20 -4.19 6.73
CA LEU A 82 11.22 -3.67 7.65
C LEU A 82 12.41 -4.64 7.63
N GLN A 83 13.56 -4.17 7.17
CA GLN A 83 14.76 -4.98 7.22
C GLN A 83 15.23 -5.03 8.66
N LEU A 84 15.61 -6.22 9.16
CA LEU A 84 16.20 -6.38 10.50
C LEU A 84 17.33 -5.38 10.76
N ARG A 85 18.07 -4.99 9.72
CA ARG A 85 19.10 -3.95 9.77
C ARG A 85 18.57 -2.60 10.25
N GLN A 86 17.40 -2.16 9.76
CA GLN A 86 16.78 -0.90 10.19
C GLN A 86 16.33 -0.97 11.65
N ILE A 87 15.97 -2.16 12.15
CA ILE A 87 15.66 -2.38 13.57
C ILE A 87 16.93 -2.31 14.41
N ILE A 88 18.02 -2.93 13.95
CA ILE A 88 19.32 -2.96 14.64
C ILE A 88 19.95 -1.56 14.71
N GLU A 89 19.81 -0.75 13.66
CA GLU A 89 20.26 0.65 13.63
C GLU A 89 19.54 1.52 14.68
N GLN A 90 18.31 1.16 15.09
CA GLN A 90 17.58 1.85 16.16
C GLN A 90 17.94 1.35 17.59
N LEU A 91 18.69 0.25 17.71
CA LEU A 91 19.16 -0.28 19.01
C LEU A 91 20.55 0.26 19.40
N SER A 92 21.15 1.08 18.55
CA SER A 92 22.51 1.60 18.74
C SER A 92 22.46 2.97 19.41
N GLU A 93 22.32 2.96 20.74
CA GLU A 93 22.78 4.01 21.66
C GLU A 93 23.83 3.41 22.60
#